data_AF-A0A5M9GI72-F1
#
_entry.id   AF-A0A5M9GI72-F1
#
_cell.length_a   1.000
_cell.length_b   1.000
_cell.length_c   1.000
_cell.angle_alpha   90.00
_cell.angle_beta   90.00
_cell.angle_gamma   90.00
#
_symmetry.space_group_name_H-M   'P 1'
#
loop_
_entity.id
_entity.type
_entity.pdbx_description
1 polymer ?
#
loop_
_entity_poly.entity_id
_entity_poly.type
_entity_poly.pdbx_seq_one_letter_code
_entity_poly.pdbx_strand_id
1 'polypeptide(L)'
;MKILLEGKRIFEESTFEKTRYLIFPKERIEKYVYIHGYLIKKGDFRYPKRWINTENIPVKERFVSQKKFHPEEFEGFIFNDWTLGKDIQSILKEYDIDIQDDINEFLKLEEITESVAKQLQSLFNSEDYYNQYPEEFEFYECYEYEFNGNKEKFIIGEDSGFYCTDITYDQTDWFFNQYITEAYEKKEGIQIEHVFQTDSNEWYHYYPGDNGDNYWIMEEIEEENLNEFPIHEYTRMEIEERKIPEKDDDDIDLSVYFAPETEYDFYFSQQMFLQTYSFKDGYVATANINGKRVWYTEMVMKGEEVVFKRDDLEYLGCITFGEADVKNEQITRKDMLMHLFGERPHVEVK
;
A
#
# COMPACT_ATOMS: atom_id res chain seq x y z
N MET A 1 -18.52 -13.94 1.46
CA MET A 1 -17.66 -13.17 2.38
C MET A 1 -18.39 -12.08 3.18
N LYS A 2 -19.29 -11.31 2.58
CA LYS A 2 -19.97 -10.17 3.24
C LYS A 2 -20.51 -10.39 4.66
N ILE A 3 -21.13 -11.54 4.97
CA ILE A 3 -21.66 -11.83 6.31
C ILE A 3 -20.51 -12.06 7.32
N LEU A 4 -19.49 -12.83 6.91
CA LEU A 4 -18.33 -13.14 7.76
C LEU A 4 -17.56 -11.86 8.18
N LEU A 5 -17.53 -10.88 7.27
CA LEU A 5 -16.72 -9.67 7.40
C LEU A 5 -17.54 -8.42 7.70
N GLU A 6 -18.84 -8.57 7.99
CA GLU A 6 -19.72 -7.45 8.34
C GLU A 6 -19.18 -6.69 9.56
N GLY A 7 -19.09 -5.36 9.43
CA GLY A 7 -18.55 -4.49 10.48
C GLY A 7 -17.02 -4.51 10.62
N LYS A 8 -16.30 -5.24 9.77
CA LYS A 8 -14.84 -5.35 9.80
C LYS A 8 -14.18 -4.59 8.64
N ARG A 9 -12.91 -4.23 8.81
CA ARG A 9 -12.01 -3.75 7.74
C ARG A 9 -10.84 -4.72 7.59
N ILE A 10 -10.34 -4.83 6.37
CA ILE A 10 -9.36 -5.84 5.97
C ILE A 10 -8.17 -5.12 5.38
N PHE A 11 -6.99 -5.39 5.89
CA PHE A 11 -5.76 -4.77 5.44
C PHE A 11 -4.75 -5.83 5.02
N GLU A 12 -4.12 -5.60 3.89
CA GLU A 12 -3.03 -6.43 3.43
C GLU A 12 -1.74 -6.12 4.19
N GLU A 13 -1.08 -7.16 4.66
CA GLU A 13 0.30 -7.12 5.13
C GLU A 13 1.14 -8.03 4.24
N SER A 14 1.79 -7.43 3.24
CA SER A 14 2.68 -8.14 2.34
C SER A 14 4.06 -8.27 2.99
N THR A 15 4.48 -9.50 3.29
CA THR A 15 5.85 -9.80 3.72
C THR A 15 6.62 -10.45 2.57
N PHE A 16 7.95 -10.52 2.67
CA PHE A 16 8.78 -11.20 1.65
C PHE A 16 8.45 -12.70 1.49
N GLU A 17 7.80 -13.32 2.46
CA GLU A 17 7.56 -14.77 2.51
C GLU A 17 6.08 -15.14 2.31
N LYS A 18 5.15 -14.22 2.59
CA LYS A 18 3.71 -14.45 2.47
C LYS A 18 2.91 -13.15 2.48
N THR A 19 1.76 -13.18 1.83
CA THR A 19 0.71 -12.17 2.02
C THR A 19 -0.25 -12.66 3.08
N ARG A 20 -0.46 -11.84 4.12
CA ARG A 20 -1.52 -12.07 5.11
C ARG A 20 -2.48 -10.89 5.13
N TYR A 21 -3.74 -11.15 5.41
CA TYR A 21 -4.76 -10.12 5.56
C TYR A 21 -5.15 -10.00 7.03
N LEU A 22 -4.94 -8.83 7.60
CA LEU A 22 -5.33 -8.49 8.97
C LEU A 22 -6.72 -7.89 8.98
N ILE A 23 -7.61 -8.45 9.79
CA ILE A 23 -9.03 -8.10 9.81
C ILE A 23 -9.37 -7.54 11.19
N PHE A 24 -9.84 -6.29 11.21
CA PHE A 24 -10.16 -5.57 12.46
C PHE A 24 -11.63 -5.15 12.51
N PRO A 25 -12.25 -5.13 13.70
CA PRO A 25 -13.52 -4.47 13.89
C PRO A 25 -13.41 -2.97 13.59
N LYS A 26 -14.26 -2.46 12.70
CA LYS A 26 -14.19 -1.07 12.21
C LYS A 26 -14.30 -0.06 13.35
N GLU A 27 -15.14 -0.34 14.34
CA GLU A 27 -15.40 0.52 15.49
C GLU A 27 -14.21 0.63 16.46
N ARG A 28 -13.22 -0.25 16.35
CA ARG A 28 -12.01 -0.24 17.19
C ARG A 28 -10.84 0.49 16.54
N ILE A 29 -10.94 0.83 15.26
CA ILE A 29 -9.94 1.64 14.56
C ILE A 29 -10.15 3.10 14.99
N GLU A 30 -9.10 3.72 15.50
CA GLU A 30 -9.12 5.11 15.96
C GLU A 30 -8.15 5.98 15.15
N LYS A 31 -8.40 7.29 15.13
CA LYS A 31 -7.49 8.27 14.54
C LYS A 31 -6.41 8.68 15.55
N TYR A 32 -5.19 8.73 15.07
CA TYR A 32 -3.98 9.13 15.79
C TYR A 32 -3.32 10.30 15.10
N VAL A 33 -2.68 11.16 15.89
CA VAL A 33 -1.80 12.22 15.43
C VAL A 33 -0.38 11.70 15.56
N TYR A 34 0.40 11.83 14.48
CA TYR A 34 1.83 11.58 14.54
C TYR A 34 2.55 12.84 15.02
N ILE A 35 3.25 12.74 16.15
CA ILE A 35 4.06 13.84 16.70
C ILE A 35 5.51 13.69 16.26
N HIS A 36 6.07 14.75 15.70
CA HIS A 36 7.46 14.82 15.23
C HIS A 36 8.09 16.18 15.57
N GLY A 37 9.43 16.25 15.52
CA GLY A 37 10.18 17.44 15.91
C GLY A 37 10.19 17.72 17.41
N TYR A 38 9.96 18.97 17.81
CA TYR A 38 10.02 19.43 19.20
C TYR A 38 8.66 19.96 19.68
N LEU A 39 8.20 19.48 20.84
CA LEU A 39 6.99 19.98 21.49
C LEU A 39 7.35 20.90 22.66
N ILE A 40 6.74 22.08 22.70
CA ILE A 40 6.96 23.08 23.75
C ILE A 40 5.67 23.29 24.51
N LYS A 41 5.65 22.90 25.79
CA LYS A 41 4.51 23.15 26.68
C LYS A 41 4.38 24.62 27.02
N LYS A 42 3.15 25.07 27.30
CA LYS A 42 2.89 26.45 27.75
C LYS A 42 3.78 26.85 28.92
N GLY A 43 4.51 27.96 28.75
CA GLY A 43 5.45 28.51 29.73
C GLY A 43 6.86 27.91 29.69
N ASP A 44 7.12 26.92 28.83
CA ASP A 44 8.41 26.24 28.74
C ASP A 44 9.29 26.76 27.58
N PHE A 45 8.81 27.66 26.72
CA PHE A 45 9.57 28.20 25.58
C PHE A 45 10.94 28.75 26.00
N ARG A 46 11.02 29.43 27.13
CA ARG A 46 12.27 30.00 27.65
C ARG A 46 13.21 29.00 28.31
N TYR A 47 12.84 27.73 28.39
CA TYR A 47 13.59 26.68 29.06
C TYR A 47 13.86 25.54 28.06
N PRO A 48 14.86 25.66 27.16
CA PRO A 48 15.12 24.68 26.11
C PRO A 48 15.23 23.24 26.60
N LYS A 49 15.83 23.01 27.78
CA LYS A 49 15.89 21.69 28.42
C LYS A 49 14.57 21.03 28.77
N ARG A 50 13.46 21.77 28.72
CA ARG A 50 12.10 21.26 28.96
C ARG A 50 11.36 20.98 27.65
N TRP A 51 11.93 21.36 26.51
CA TRP A 51 11.35 21.04 25.22
C TRP A 51 11.45 19.54 24.99
N ILE A 52 10.39 18.95 24.45
CA ILE A 52 10.29 17.52 24.24
C ILE A 52 10.79 17.24 22.82
N ASN A 53 11.99 16.68 22.70
CA ASN A 53 12.44 16.09 21.44
C ASN A 53 11.71 14.77 21.21
N THR A 54 10.78 14.76 20.28
CA THR A 54 9.99 13.56 19.94
C THR A 54 10.85 12.46 19.31
N GLU A 55 12.03 12.81 18.76
CA GLU A 55 12.95 11.82 18.20
C GLU A 55 13.52 10.86 19.26
N ASN A 56 13.55 11.29 20.52
CA ASN A 56 13.96 10.45 21.64
C ASN A 56 12.86 9.50 22.14
N ILE A 57 11.64 9.63 21.60
CA ILE A 57 10.49 8.78 21.93
C ILE A 57 10.45 7.63 20.90
N PRO A 58 10.19 6.37 21.31
CA PRO A 58 10.00 5.26 20.38
C PRO A 58 8.95 5.59 19.31
N VAL A 59 9.21 5.25 18.04
CA VAL A 59 8.35 5.62 16.90
C VAL A 59 6.88 5.27 17.16
N LYS A 60 6.58 4.06 17.64
CA LYS A 60 5.20 3.68 17.99
C LYS A 60 4.57 4.64 19.00
N GLU A 61 5.29 5.08 20.02
CA GLU A 61 4.77 6.00 21.05
C GLU A 61 4.53 7.43 20.54
N ARG A 62 5.10 7.80 19.39
CA ARG A 62 4.83 9.08 18.71
C ARG A 62 3.45 9.15 18.05
N PHE A 63 2.74 8.04 17.96
CA PHE A 63 1.34 8.02 17.54
C PHE A 63 0.46 8.19 18.77
N VAL A 64 -0.11 9.38 18.93
CA VAL A 64 -0.98 9.73 20.06
C VAL A 64 -2.43 9.76 19.60
N SER A 65 -3.32 9.07 20.32
CA SER A 65 -4.75 9.07 19.99
C SER A 65 -5.27 10.50 19.90
N GLN A 66 -5.96 10.84 18.80
CA GLN A 66 -6.48 12.19 18.58
C GLN A 66 -7.39 12.64 19.72
N LYS A 67 -8.11 11.70 20.37
CA LYS A 67 -8.98 11.98 21.52
C LYS A 67 -8.20 12.36 22.79
N LYS A 68 -6.92 11.98 22.87
CA LYS A 68 -6.03 12.20 24.02
C LYS A 68 -4.99 13.28 23.75
N PHE A 69 -4.85 13.74 22.51
CA PHE A 69 -3.92 14.79 22.15
C PHE A 69 -4.56 16.15 22.39
N HIS A 70 -3.97 16.92 23.31
CA HIS A 70 -4.43 18.23 23.75
C HIS A 70 -3.47 19.32 23.21
N PRO A 71 -3.63 19.76 21.94
CA PRO A 71 -2.73 20.74 21.33
C PRO A 71 -2.67 22.06 22.11
N GLU A 72 -3.75 22.41 22.81
CA GLU A 72 -3.85 23.59 23.66
C GLU A 72 -2.90 23.58 24.88
N GLU A 73 -2.29 22.45 25.24
CA GLU A 73 -1.27 22.39 26.29
C GLU A 73 0.10 22.91 25.82
N PHE A 74 0.26 23.06 24.51
CA PHE A 74 1.49 23.47 23.86
C PHE A 74 1.42 24.93 23.41
N GLU A 75 2.57 25.59 23.39
CA GLU A 75 2.76 26.92 22.84
C GLU A 75 3.66 26.92 21.59
N GLY A 76 4.19 25.75 21.20
CA GLY A 76 5.00 25.60 20.02
C GLY A 76 5.21 24.14 19.59
N PHE A 77 5.17 23.92 18.28
CA PHE A 77 5.51 22.66 17.60
C PHE A 77 6.56 22.96 16.55
N ILE A 78 7.81 22.59 16.79
CA ILE A 78 8.92 22.96 15.89
C ILE A 78 9.34 21.75 15.07
N PHE A 79 9.27 21.86 13.75
CA PHE A 79 9.79 20.83 12.85
C PHE A 79 11.32 20.76 12.93
N ASN A 80 11.87 19.55 12.93
CA ASN A 80 13.31 19.34 12.99
C ASN A 80 13.92 19.38 11.58
N ASP A 81 14.19 20.58 11.08
CA ASP A 81 14.94 20.78 9.84
C ASP A 81 16.46 20.69 10.07
N TRP A 82 17.20 20.30 9.02
CA TRP A 82 18.66 20.19 9.04
C TRP A 82 19.38 21.55 9.23
N THR A 83 18.72 22.68 8.97
CA THR A 83 19.26 24.03 9.23
C THR A 83 18.90 24.59 10.61
N LEU A 84 17.95 23.99 11.34
CA LEU A 84 17.40 24.55 12.57
C LEU A 84 18.48 24.95 13.59
N GLY A 85 19.45 24.05 13.84
CA GLY A 85 20.53 24.31 14.79
C GLY A 85 21.44 25.49 14.38
N LYS A 86 21.71 25.65 13.08
CA LYS A 86 22.51 26.77 12.54
C LYS A 86 21.79 28.11 12.66
N ASP A 87 20.49 28.10 12.43
CA ASP A 87 19.70 29.33 12.48
C ASP A 87 19.52 29.80 13.92
N ILE A 88 19.30 28.87 14.85
CA ILE A 88 19.33 29.16 16.29
C ILE A 88 20.71 29.67 16.71
N GLN A 89 21.80 29.04 16.26
CA GLN A 89 23.17 29.49 16.57
C GLN A 89 23.42 30.93 16.11
N SER A 90 22.87 31.34 14.96
CA SER A 90 23.02 32.70 14.44
C SER A 90 22.46 33.75 15.40
N ILE A 91 21.33 33.47 16.06
CA ILE A 91 20.75 34.34 17.08
C ILE A 91 21.57 34.30 18.37
N LEU A 92 21.93 33.11 18.83
CA LEU A 92 22.64 32.91 20.11
C LEU A 92 24.03 33.54 20.15
N LYS A 93 24.67 33.68 18.98
CA LYS A 93 26.01 34.28 18.84
C LYS A 93 26.05 35.73 19.34
N GLU A 94 24.96 36.49 19.21
CA GLU A 94 24.88 37.87 19.72
C GLU A 94 24.87 37.95 21.26
N TYR A 95 24.66 36.81 21.91
CA TYR A 95 24.56 36.67 23.37
C TYR A 95 25.71 35.85 23.96
N ASP A 96 26.80 35.65 23.20
CA ASP A 96 27.96 34.85 23.58
C ASP A 96 27.62 33.38 23.97
N ILE A 97 26.56 32.81 23.37
CA ILE A 97 26.17 31.40 23.55
C ILE A 97 26.56 30.62 22.29
N ASP A 98 27.34 29.56 22.47
CA ASP A 98 27.78 28.64 21.42
C ASP A 98 27.21 27.25 21.66
N ILE A 99 26.37 26.79 20.73
CA ILE A 99 25.76 25.46 20.66
C ILE A 99 26.37 24.63 19.52
N GLN A 100 27.41 25.12 18.83
CA GLN A 100 28.09 24.43 17.73
C GLN A 100 27.16 23.98 16.59
N ASP A 101 26.16 24.81 16.27
CA ASP A 101 25.10 24.48 15.29
C ASP A 101 24.27 23.23 15.64
N ASP A 102 24.36 22.70 16.87
CA ASP A 102 23.65 21.49 17.32
C ASP A 102 22.49 21.83 18.26
N ILE A 103 21.28 21.51 17.80
CA ILE A 103 20.05 21.65 18.59
C ILE A 103 20.10 20.85 19.90
N ASN A 104 20.82 19.72 19.95
CA ASN A 104 20.96 18.96 21.19
C ASN A 104 21.78 19.69 22.24
N GLU A 105 22.74 20.54 21.85
CA GLU A 105 23.44 21.43 22.79
C GLU A 105 22.53 22.57 23.25
N PHE A 106 21.69 23.12 22.36
CA PHE A 106 20.66 24.09 22.73
C PHE A 106 19.69 23.53 23.78
N LEU A 107 19.24 22.30 23.62
CA LEU A 107 18.36 21.60 24.56
C LEU A 107 19.01 21.32 25.92
N LYS A 108 20.30 21.60 26.13
CA LYS A 108 20.93 21.52 27.46
C LYS A 108 20.84 22.83 28.23
N LEU A 109 20.44 23.93 27.59
CA LEU A 109 20.36 25.23 28.22
C LEU A 109 19.23 25.26 29.26
N GLU A 110 19.59 25.73 30.46
CA GLU A 110 18.69 25.84 31.60
C GLU A 110 17.56 26.83 31.35
N GLU A 111 17.90 28.02 30.86
CA GLU A 111 17.00 29.11 30.55
C GLU A 111 17.64 30.05 29.52
N ILE A 112 16.83 30.62 28.63
CA ILE A 112 17.20 31.70 27.72
C ILE A 112 16.57 33.02 28.14
N THR A 113 17.24 34.13 27.80
CA THR A 113 16.72 35.46 28.10
C THR A 113 15.46 35.77 27.28
N GLU A 114 14.62 36.66 27.79
CA GLU A 114 13.43 37.16 27.08
C GLU A 114 13.76 37.74 25.69
N SER A 115 14.95 38.36 25.56
CA SER A 115 15.43 38.93 24.31
C SER A 115 15.69 37.84 23.27
N VAL A 116 16.43 36.78 23.66
CA VAL A 116 16.67 35.60 22.81
C VAL A 116 15.36 34.93 22.43
N ALA A 117 14.45 34.73 23.39
CA ALA A 117 13.17 34.07 23.15
C ALA A 117 12.33 34.78 22.08
N LYS A 118 12.27 36.11 22.11
CA LYS A 118 11.57 36.90 21.08
C LYS A 118 12.20 36.77 19.70
N GLN A 119 13.52 36.74 19.62
CA GLN A 119 14.22 36.54 18.34
C GLN A 119 13.94 35.13 17.79
N LEU A 120 13.99 34.10 18.63
CA LEU A 120 13.67 32.72 18.23
C LEU A 120 12.22 32.58 17.76
N GLN A 121 11.25 33.18 18.46
CA GLN A 121 9.86 33.20 17.99
C GLN A 121 9.72 33.88 16.63
N SER A 122 10.47 34.95 16.38
CA SER A 122 10.48 35.61 15.07
C SER A 122 11.06 34.70 13.99
N LEU A 123 12.17 34.01 14.28
CA LEU A 123 12.81 33.06 13.36
C LEU A 123 11.85 31.91 13.01
N PHE A 124 11.25 31.28 14.02
CA PHE A 124 10.38 30.13 13.79
C PHE A 124 9.13 30.49 12.98
N ASN A 125 8.63 31.71 13.11
CA ASN A 125 7.52 32.21 12.29
C ASN A 125 7.94 32.64 10.88
N SER A 126 9.19 33.06 10.66
CA SER A 126 9.63 33.57 9.35
C SER A 126 10.11 32.49 8.41
N GLU A 127 10.72 31.44 8.95
CA GLU A 127 11.22 30.29 8.20
C GLU A 127 10.24 29.10 8.24
N ASP A 128 9.00 29.33 8.69
CA ASP A 128 7.93 28.34 8.79
C ASP A 128 8.34 27.06 9.55
N TYR A 129 9.15 27.21 10.61
CA TYR A 129 9.54 26.09 11.48
C TYR A 129 8.41 25.63 12.41
N TYR A 130 7.35 26.44 12.55
CA TYR A 130 6.20 26.08 13.38
C TYR A 130 5.17 25.28 12.60
N ASN A 131 4.91 24.06 13.06
CA ASN A 131 3.76 23.30 12.60
C ASN A 131 2.46 23.85 13.20
N GLN A 132 1.51 24.19 12.33
CA GLN A 132 0.15 24.58 12.68
C GLN A 132 -0.72 23.34 12.84
N TYR A 133 -1.28 23.16 14.04
CA TYR A 133 -2.26 22.12 14.29
C TYR A 133 -3.68 22.61 13.95
N PRO A 134 -4.51 21.81 13.26
CA PRO A 134 -4.24 20.45 12.75
C PRO A 134 -3.62 20.38 11.35
N GLU A 135 -3.49 21.49 10.63
CA GLU A 135 -3.27 21.54 9.18
C GLU A 135 -1.96 20.88 8.72
N GLU A 136 -0.90 21.01 9.50
CA GLU A 136 0.46 20.57 9.18
C GLU A 136 0.86 19.29 9.94
N PHE A 137 -0.13 18.62 10.56
CA PHE A 137 0.07 17.36 11.27
C PHE A 137 -0.40 16.19 10.43
N GLU A 138 0.33 15.07 10.54
CA GLU A 138 -0.06 13.83 9.91
C GLU A 138 -1.01 13.03 10.81
N PHE A 139 -2.09 12.52 10.19
CA PHE A 139 -3.09 11.72 10.86
C PHE A 139 -3.12 10.32 10.28
N TYR A 140 -3.14 9.33 11.17
CA TYR A 140 -3.16 7.92 10.81
C TYR A 140 -4.33 7.23 11.47
N GLU A 141 -4.79 6.15 10.85
CA GLU A 141 -5.63 5.19 11.54
C GLU A 141 -4.73 4.22 12.31
N CYS A 142 -5.11 3.84 13.52
CA CYS A 142 -4.41 2.81 14.25
C CYS A 142 -5.37 1.87 14.96
N TYR A 143 -4.89 0.65 15.17
CA TYR A 143 -5.58 -0.37 15.94
C TYR A 143 -4.73 -0.78 17.15
N GLU A 144 -5.25 -0.55 18.36
CA GLU A 144 -4.60 -0.98 19.61
C GLU A 144 -5.04 -2.40 20.00
N TYR A 145 -4.06 -3.23 20.38
CA TYR A 145 -4.29 -4.60 20.84
C TYR A 145 -3.38 -4.95 22.02
N GLU A 146 -3.70 -6.04 22.71
CA GLU A 146 -2.90 -6.54 23.81
C GLU A 146 -2.23 -7.86 23.39
N PHE A 147 -0.90 -7.89 23.47
CA PHE A 147 -0.11 -9.07 23.17
C PHE A 147 0.84 -9.35 24.33
N ASN A 148 0.70 -10.52 24.96
CA ASN A 148 1.48 -10.92 26.14
C ASN A 148 1.48 -9.89 27.28
N GLY A 149 0.36 -9.19 27.50
CA GLY A 149 0.22 -8.15 28.53
C GLY A 149 0.79 -6.79 28.16
N ASN A 150 1.36 -6.63 26.96
CA ASN A 150 1.83 -5.36 26.43
C ASN A 150 0.79 -4.78 25.48
N LYS A 151 0.58 -3.46 25.56
CA LYS A 151 -0.24 -2.73 24.59
C LYS A 151 0.59 -2.48 23.34
N GLU A 152 0.16 -3.07 22.24
CA GLU A 152 0.74 -2.88 20.92
C GLU A 152 -0.23 -2.08 20.05
N LYS A 153 0.29 -1.58 18.92
CA LYS A 153 -0.49 -0.91 17.90
C LYS A 153 -0.07 -1.39 16.52
N PHE A 154 -1.06 -1.48 15.63
CA PHE A 154 -0.86 -1.46 14.18
C PHE A 154 -1.13 -0.05 13.67
N ILE A 155 -0.24 0.47 12.84
CA ILE A 155 -0.36 1.77 12.18
C ILE A 155 -0.84 1.51 10.75
N ILE A 156 -2.02 2.06 10.42
CA ILE A 156 -2.70 1.87 9.15
C ILE A 156 -2.51 3.11 8.28
N GLY A 157 -1.96 2.94 7.08
CA GLY A 157 -1.85 4.02 6.10
C GLY A 157 -0.98 3.63 4.91
N GLU A 158 -1.20 4.27 3.77
CA GLU A 158 -0.34 4.11 2.60
C GLU A 158 1.07 4.63 2.89
N ASP A 159 2.08 3.83 2.58
CA ASP A 159 3.49 4.20 2.73
C ASP A 159 3.87 5.19 1.62
N SER A 160 3.63 6.48 1.88
CA SER A 160 4.10 7.58 1.02
C SER A 160 5.56 7.96 1.30
N GLY A 161 6.40 7.01 1.74
CA GLY A 161 7.83 7.20 1.99
C GLY A 161 8.22 7.26 3.47
N PHE A 162 7.34 6.81 4.37
CA PHE A 162 7.60 6.69 5.80
C PHE A 162 7.42 5.24 6.22
N TYR A 163 8.53 4.59 6.63
CA TYR A 163 8.60 3.25 7.20
C TYR A 163 7.90 3.12 8.58
N CYS A 164 6.81 3.86 8.81
CA CYS A 164 6.09 3.91 10.07
C CYS A 164 4.73 3.20 10.01
N THR A 165 4.22 2.84 8.82
CA THR A 165 2.98 2.07 8.69
C THR A 165 3.28 0.57 8.71
N ASP A 166 2.47 -0.18 9.44
CA ASP A 166 2.58 -1.65 9.52
C ASP A 166 1.76 -2.31 8.39
N ILE A 167 0.71 -1.63 7.92
CA ILE A 167 -0.27 -2.13 6.95
C ILE A 167 -0.81 -1.00 6.07
N THR A 168 -0.93 -1.26 4.77
CA THR A 168 -1.10 -0.19 3.78
C THR A 168 -2.43 -0.27 3.02
N TYR A 169 -2.75 -1.42 2.41
CA TYR A 169 -3.87 -1.52 1.47
C TYR A 169 -5.17 -2.01 2.13
N ASP A 170 -6.21 -1.19 2.10
CA ASP A 170 -7.58 -1.59 2.49
C ASP A 170 -8.20 -2.47 1.39
N GLN A 171 -8.35 -3.77 1.69
CA GLN A 171 -8.88 -4.80 0.79
C GLN A 171 -10.37 -5.12 1.08
N THR A 172 -11.03 -4.31 1.91
CA THR A 172 -12.39 -4.63 2.41
C THR A 172 -13.37 -4.84 1.26
N ASP A 173 -13.41 -3.94 0.28
CA ASP A 173 -14.35 -4.01 -0.84
C ASP A 173 -14.07 -5.22 -1.75
N TRP A 174 -12.79 -5.55 -1.96
CA TRP A 174 -12.40 -6.71 -2.77
C TRP A 174 -12.97 -8.00 -2.19
N PHE A 175 -12.73 -8.26 -0.89
CA PHE A 175 -13.28 -9.44 -0.24
C PHE A 175 -14.80 -9.41 -0.11
N PHE A 176 -15.42 -8.24 0.06
CA PHE A 176 -16.88 -8.16 0.21
C PHE A 176 -17.62 -8.62 -1.04
N ASN A 177 -16.98 -8.52 -2.21
CA ASN A 177 -17.53 -8.95 -3.49
C ASN A 177 -17.38 -10.46 -3.75
N GLN A 178 -16.67 -11.19 -2.89
CA GLN A 178 -16.48 -12.62 -3.03
C GLN A 178 -17.56 -13.45 -2.30
N TYR A 179 -17.84 -14.62 -2.84
CA TYR A 179 -18.78 -15.60 -2.31
C TYR A 179 -18.04 -16.82 -1.79
N ILE A 180 -18.44 -17.30 -0.62
CA ILE A 180 -17.90 -18.56 -0.08
C ILE A 180 -18.65 -19.70 -0.76
N THR A 181 -17.93 -20.63 -1.38
CA THR A 181 -18.47 -21.80 -2.11
C THR A 181 -18.27 -23.09 -1.32
N GLU A 182 -17.24 -23.15 -0.49
CA GLU A 182 -17.02 -24.22 0.49
C GLU A 182 -16.50 -23.64 1.81
N ALA A 183 -16.88 -24.24 2.93
CA ALA A 183 -16.39 -23.84 4.24
C ALA A 183 -16.21 -25.05 5.16
N TYR A 184 -15.18 -24.98 6.00
CA TYR A 184 -14.76 -25.99 6.94
C TYR A 184 -14.41 -25.30 8.26
N GLU A 185 -14.71 -25.95 9.39
CA GLU A 185 -14.48 -25.43 10.73
C GLU A 185 -13.63 -26.42 11.54
N LYS A 186 -12.70 -25.89 12.33
CA LYS A 186 -11.97 -26.62 13.35
C LYS A 186 -12.00 -25.85 14.66
N LYS A 187 -12.22 -26.56 15.75
CA LYS A 187 -12.24 -25.98 17.09
C LYS A 187 -11.01 -26.42 17.87
N GLU A 188 -10.16 -25.47 18.23
CA GLU A 188 -8.95 -25.66 19.03
C GLU A 188 -9.14 -24.99 20.39
N GLY A 189 -9.57 -25.76 21.38
CA GLY A 189 -9.90 -25.24 22.70
C GLY A 189 -11.10 -24.27 22.68
N ILE A 190 -10.84 -22.99 22.94
CA ILE A 190 -11.84 -21.91 22.90
C ILE A 190 -11.86 -21.17 21.54
N GLN A 191 -10.84 -21.37 20.71
CA GLN A 191 -10.71 -20.72 19.41
C GLN A 191 -11.38 -21.56 18.33
N ILE A 192 -11.92 -20.86 17.32
CA ILE A 192 -12.53 -21.45 16.14
C ILE A 192 -11.75 -20.94 14.94
N GLU A 193 -11.30 -21.87 14.11
CA GLU A 193 -10.63 -21.61 12.85
C GLU A 193 -11.53 -22.05 11.71
N HIS A 194 -11.49 -21.29 10.63
CA HIS A 194 -12.24 -21.59 9.42
C HIS A 194 -11.29 -21.73 8.23
N VAL A 195 -11.62 -22.65 7.34
CA VAL A 195 -11.00 -22.77 6.03
C VAL A 195 -12.10 -22.71 5.01
N PHE A 196 -11.99 -21.83 4.03
CA PHE A 196 -13.04 -21.67 3.03
C PHE A 196 -12.47 -21.41 1.65
N GLN A 197 -13.28 -21.79 0.67
CA GLN A 197 -13.03 -21.54 -0.75
C GLN A 197 -13.96 -20.43 -1.25
N THR A 198 -13.47 -19.60 -2.15
CA THR A 198 -14.24 -18.53 -2.78
C THR A 198 -14.75 -18.93 -4.18
N ASP A 199 -15.61 -18.11 -4.77
CA ASP A 199 -16.10 -18.25 -6.14
C ASP A 199 -15.02 -18.01 -7.21
N SER A 200 -13.89 -17.41 -6.83
CA SER A 200 -12.67 -17.33 -7.64
C SER A 200 -11.77 -18.57 -7.51
N ASN A 201 -12.22 -19.62 -6.81
CA ASN A 201 -11.46 -20.85 -6.54
C ASN A 201 -10.23 -20.65 -5.62
N GLU A 202 -10.13 -19.51 -4.94
CA GLU A 202 -9.08 -19.21 -3.96
C GLU A 202 -9.43 -19.83 -2.61
N TRP A 203 -8.42 -20.31 -1.88
CA TRP A 203 -8.57 -20.91 -0.56
C TRP A 203 -7.97 -20.02 0.52
N TYR A 204 -8.67 -19.89 1.65
CA TYR A 204 -8.22 -19.08 2.77
C TYR A 204 -8.31 -19.83 4.09
N HIS A 205 -7.29 -19.67 4.93
CA HIS A 205 -7.30 -20.01 6.35
C HIS A 205 -7.59 -18.75 7.16
N TYR A 206 -8.68 -18.76 7.94
CA TYR A 206 -9.15 -17.64 8.75
C TYR A 206 -9.17 -18.03 10.22
N TYR A 207 -8.42 -17.30 11.05
CA TYR A 207 -8.24 -17.62 12.46
C TYR A 207 -8.05 -16.37 13.32
N PRO A 208 -8.30 -16.44 14.65
CA PRO A 208 -8.04 -15.33 15.55
C PRO A 208 -6.55 -14.98 15.60
N GLY A 209 -6.22 -13.70 15.46
CA GLY A 209 -4.86 -13.20 15.59
C GLY A 209 -4.39 -13.10 17.04
N ASP A 210 -5.32 -13.14 18.00
CA ASP A 210 -5.02 -13.17 19.43
C ASP A 210 -6.00 -14.02 20.25
N ASN A 211 -5.75 -14.09 21.55
CA ASN A 211 -6.55 -14.87 22.49
C ASN A 211 -7.89 -14.21 22.86
N GLY A 212 -8.12 -12.96 22.43
CA GLY A 212 -9.27 -12.15 22.83
C GLY A 212 -10.34 -12.01 21.75
N ASP A 213 -10.16 -12.65 20.59
CA ASP A 213 -11.00 -12.46 19.41
C ASP A 213 -11.06 -10.98 18.99
N ASN A 214 -9.95 -10.25 19.19
CA ASN A 214 -9.91 -8.81 18.95
C ASN A 214 -9.66 -8.52 17.47
N TYR A 215 -8.86 -9.33 16.80
CA TYR A 215 -8.62 -9.26 15.36
C TYR A 215 -8.41 -10.66 14.79
N TRP A 216 -8.54 -10.78 13.47
CA TRP A 216 -8.38 -12.05 12.76
C TRP A 216 -7.32 -11.93 11.69
N ILE A 217 -6.72 -13.07 11.39
CA ILE A 217 -5.78 -13.23 10.31
C ILE A 217 -6.45 -14.11 9.26
N MET A 218 -6.31 -13.72 8.00
CA MET A 218 -6.69 -14.51 6.86
C MET A 218 -5.48 -14.69 5.96
N GLU A 219 -5.10 -15.93 5.71
CA GLU A 219 -3.95 -16.30 4.88
C GLU A 219 -4.45 -17.08 3.68
N GLU A 220 -3.95 -16.73 2.49
CA GLU A 220 -4.20 -17.50 1.28
C GLU A 220 -3.47 -18.84 1.37
N ILE A 221 -4.17 -19.91 1.01
CA ILE A 221 -3.58 -21.23 0.81
C ILE A 221 -3.38 -21.38 -0.69
N GLU A 222 -2.16 -21.13 -1.14
CA GLU A 222 -1.79 -21.28 -2.55
C GLU A 222 -2.09 -22.70 -3.05
N GLU A 223 -2.45 -22.84 -4.31
CA GLU A 223 -2.86 -24.12 -4.91
C GLU A 223 -1.80 -25.21 -4.74
N GLU A 224 -0.51 -24.85 -4.80
CA GLU A 224 0.60 -25.77 -4.59
C GLU A 224 0.66 -26.33 -3.15
N ASN A 225 0.23 -25.55 -2.17
CA ASN A 225 0.26 -25.89 -0.75
C ASN A 225 -1.04 -26.57 -0.26
N LEU A 226 -2.10 -26.55 -1.07
CA LEU A 226 -3.41 -27.10 -0.70
C LEU A 226 -3.36 -28.61 -0.38
N ASN A 227 -2.50 -29.36 -1.08
CA ASN A 227 -2.32 -30.80 -0.84
C ASN A 227 -1.63 -31.12 0.49
N GLU A 228 -0.82 -30.19 1.00
CA GLU A 228 -0.12 -30.32 2.27
C GLU A 228 -0.97 -29.82 3.45
N PHE A 229 -1.96 -28.96 3.16
CA PHE A 229 -2.85 -28.41 4.17
C PHE A 229 -3.75 -29.51 4.79
N PRO A 230 -3.82 -29.63 6.13
CA PRO A 230 -4.51 -30.73 6.81
C PRO A 230 -6.04 -30.52 6.87
N ILE A 231 -6.70 -30.31 5.72
CA ILE A 231 -8.15 -30.05 5.64
C ILE A 231 -8.99 -31.18 6.24
N HIS A 232 -8.45 -32.40 6.29
CA HIS A 232 -9.08 -33.57 6.91
C HIS A 232 -9.29 -33.44 8.43
N GLU A 233 -8.59 -32.51 9.09
CA GLU A 233 -8.81 -32.17 10.50
C GLU A 233 -10.02 -31.25 10.72
N TYR A 234 -10.58 -30.71 9.64
CA TYR A 234 -11.70 -29.77 9.68
C TYR A 234 -13.03 -30.46 9.34
N THR A 235 -14.11 -29.97 9.93
CA THR A 235 -15.47 -30.44 9.65
C THR A 235 -16.12 -29.53 8.62
N ARG A 236 -16.62 -30.11 7.52
CA ARG A 236 -17.35 -29.35 6.49
C ARG A 236 -18.61 -28.71 7.08
N MET A 237 -18.79 -27.43 6.81
CA MET A 237 -19.96 -26.66 7.22
C MET A 237 -21.04 -26.71 6.13
N GLU A 238 -22.31 -26.71 6.54
CA GLU A 238 -23.40 -26.40 5.62
C GLU A 238 -23.44 -24.89 5.39
N ILE A 239 -23.32 -24.48 4.13
CA ILE A 239 -23.46 -23.09 3.71
C ILE A 239 -24.71 -22.94 2.85
N GLU A 240 -25.35 -21.77 2.92
CA GLU A 240 -26.51 -21.46 2.10
C GLU A 240 -26.09 -21.38 0.63
N GLU A 241 -26.65 -22.26 -0.21
CA GLU A 241 -26.40 -22.24 -1.65
C GLU A 241 -26.98 -20.95 -2.25
N ARG A 242 -26.13 -20.19 -2.94
CA ARG A 242 -26.52 -18.94 -3.59
C ARG A 242 -26.14 -18.97 -5.05
N LYS A 243 -27.01 -18.39 -5.89
CA LYS A 243 -26.68 -18.15 -7.28
C LYS A 243 -25.60 -17.06 -7.32
N ILE A 244 -24.37 -17.47 -7.60
CA ILE A 244 -23.27 -16.55 -7.89
C ILE A 244 -23.69 -15.79 -9.15
N PRO A 245 -23.70 -14.44 -9.13
CA PRO A 245 -23.90 -13.68 -10.36
C PRO A 245 -22.92 -14.20 -11.40
N GLU A 246 -23.37 -14.42 -12.64
CA GLU A 246 -22.41 -14.57 -13.72
C GLU A 246 -21.55 -13.30 -13.67
N LYS A 247 -20.23 -13.45 -13.53
CA LYS A 247 -19.33 -12.33 -13.80
C LYS A 247 -19.70 -11.95 -15.23
N ASP A 248 -20.30 -10.77 -15.40
CA ASP A 248 -20.18 -10.12 -16.69
C ASP A 248 -18.67 -10.11 -16.91
N ASP A 249 -18.20 -10.82 -17.94
CA ASP A 249 -16.94 -10.46 -18.55
C ASP A 249 -17.20 -9.02 -19.01
N ASP A 250 -17.05 -8.07 -18.09
CA ASP A 250 -16.94 -6.67 -18.41
C ASP A 250 -15.66 -6.64 -19.23
N ASP A 251 -15.84 -6.83 -20.56
CA ASP A 251 -15.02 -6.19 -21.56
C ASP A 251 -14.89 -4.76 -21.05
N ILE A 252 -13.81 -4.50 -20.30
CA ILE A 252 -13.49 -3.15 -19.84
C ILE A 252 -13.63 -2.32 -21.09
N ASP A 253 -14.58 -1.38 -21.09
CA ASP A 253 -14.81 -0.56 -22.26
C ASP A 253 -13.58 0.33 -22.43
N LEU A 254 -12.58 -0.21 -23.12
CA LEU A 254 -11.31 0.46 -23.38
C LEU A 254 -11.57 1.73 -24.19
N SER A 255 -12.74 1.89 -24.83
CA SER A 255 -13.12 3.14 -25.51
C SER A 255 -13.31 4.32 -24.54
N VAL A 256 -13.51 4.06 -23.24
CA VAL A 256 -13.54 5.10 -22.19
C VAL A 256 -12.13 5.62 -21.90
N TYR A 257 -11.10 4.80 -22.11
CA TYR A 257 -9.70 5.15 -21.87
C TYR A 257 -8.98 5.62 -23.15
N PHE A 258 -9.47 5.24 -24.33
CA PHE A 258 -8.89 5.60 -25.61
C PHE A 258 -9.95 6.19 -26.53
N ALA A 259 -9.77 7.46 -26.91
CA ALA A 259 -10.69 8.12 -27.83
C ALA A 259 -10.72 7.38 -29.19
N PRO A 260 -11.90 6.97 -29.70
CA PRO A 260 -12.02 6.15 -30.90
C PRO A 260 -11.42 6.76 -32.16
N GLU A 261 -11.30 8.09 -32.20
CA GLU A 261 -10.79 8.90 -33.32
C GLU A 261 -9.30 9.23 -33.20
N THR A 262 -8.63 8.79 -32.12
CA THR A 262 -7.19 9.03 -31.93
C THR A 262 -6.37 7.98 -32.66
N GLU A 263 -5.39 8.43 -33.43
CA GLU A 263 -4.40 7.57 -34.08
C GLU A 263 -3.35 7.08 -33.08
N TYR A 264 -3.05 5.78 -33.11
CA TYR A 264 -1.99 5.16 -32.31
C TYR A 264 -0.99 4.45 -33.22
N ASP A 265 0.28 4.53 -32.81
CA ASP A 265 1.37 3.75 -33.37
C ASP A 265 1.52 2.44 -32.57
N PHE A 266 1.53 1.31 -33.27
CA PHE A 266 1.63 -0.03 -32.68
C PHE A 266 3.01 -0.64 -32.95
N TYR A 267 3.54 -1.32 -31.93
CA TYR A 267 4.86 -1.92 -31.96
C TYR A 267 4.86 -3.35 -31.42
N PHE A 268 5.82 -4.15 -31.88
CA PHE A 268 6.07 -5.51 -31.40
C PHE A 268 7.52 -5.69 -30.98
N SER A 269 7.76 -6.27 -29.80
CA SER A 269 9.06 -6.75 -29.34
C SER A 269 8.92 -8.22 -28.95
N GLN A 270 9.77 -9.08 -29.51
CA GLN A 270 9.77 -10.51 -29.17
C GLN A 270 10.08 -10.73 -27.68
N GLN A 271 10.98 -9.92 -27.11
CA GLN A 271 11.32 -10.01 -25.69
C GLN A 271 10.12 -9.66 -24.80
N MET A 272 9.44 -8.55 -25.09
CA MET A 272 8.25 -8.13 -24.33
C MET A 272 7.12 -9.14 -24.50
N PHE A 273 6.95 -9.67 -25.71
CA PHE A 273 5.91 -10.66 -25.98
C PHE A 273 6.08 -11.93 -25.12
N LEU A 274 7.31 -12.46 -25.03
CA LEU A 274 7.61 -13.63 -24.19
C LEU A 274 7.40 -13.36 -22.70
N GLN A 275 7.74 -12.15 -22.23
CA GLN A 275 7.49 -11.73 -20.86
C GLN A 275 5.98 -11.67 -20.58
N THR A 276 5.24 -10.92 -21.39
CA THR A 276 3.78 -10.76 -21.24
C THR A 276 3.04 -12.09 -21.31
N TYR A 277 3.39 -12.96 -22.27
CA TYR A 277 2.81 -14.30 -22.39
C TYR A 277 2.96 -15.12 -21.10
N SER A 278 4.13 -15.01 -20.46
CA SER A 278 4.43 -15.75 -19.21
C SER A 278 3.72 -15.14 -18.00
N PHE A 279 3.58 -13.82 -17.94
CA PHE A 279 2.91 -13.11 -16.84
C PHE A 279 1.37 -13.16 -16.91
N LYS A 280 0.80 -13.37 -18.09
CA LYS A 280 -0.65 -13.33 -18.32
C LYS A 280 -1.23 -14.69 -18.72
N ASP A 281 -0.65 -15.80 -18.29
CA ASP A 281 -1.13 -17.17 -18.55
C ASP A 281 -1.56 -17.42 -20.01
N GLY A 282 -0.77 -16.88 -20.94
CA GLY A 282 -0.97 -17.03 -22.37
C GLY A 282 -1.96 -16.08 -23.05
N TYR A 283 -2.48 -15.08 -22.34
CA TYR A 283 -3.24 -13.98 -22.95
C TYR A 283 -2.32 -12.95 -23.60
N VAL A 284 -2.59 -12.63 -24.86
CA VAL A 284 -1.80 -11.67 -25.66
C VAL A 284 -2.68 -10.67 -26.38
N ALA A 285 -2.17 -9.44 -26.53
CA ALA A 285 -2.89 -8.37 -27.22
C ALA A 285 -2.70 -8.45 -28.74
N THR A 286 -3.79 -8.29 -29.47
CA THR A 286 -3.84 -8.29 -30.94
C THR A 286 -4.60 -7.09 -31.44
N ALA A 287 -4.22 -6.59 -32.62
CA ALA A 287 -4.90 -5.50 -33.30
C ALA A 287 -5.04 -5.83 -34.79
N ASN A 288 -6.16 -5.46 -35.40
CA ASN A 288 -6.35 -5.43 -36.83
C ASN A 288 -5.83 -4.11 -37.41
N ILE A 289 -4.60 -4.12 -37.90
CA ILE A 289 -3.96 -2.94 -38.47
C ILE A 289 -4.03 -3.07 -39.99
N ASN A 290 -4.76 -2.16 -40.65
CA ASN A 290 -4.90 -2.11 -42.11
C ASN A 290 -5.37 -3.45 -42.73
N GLY A 291 -6.29 -4.16 -42.06
CA GLY A 291 -6.84 -5.42 -42.55
C GLY A 291 -6.00 -6.67 -42.22
N LYS A 292 -4.92 -6.52 -41.44
CA LYS A 292 -4.10 -7.63 -40.96
C LYS A 292 -4.15 -7.68 -39.43
N ARG A 293 -4.61 -8.82 -38.88
CA ARG A 293 -4.48 -9.12 -37.45
C ARG A 293 -3.01 -9.34 -37.13
N VAL A 294 -2.46 -8.53 -36.23
CA VAL A 294 -1.08 -8.60 -35.75
C VAL A 294 -1.06 -8.64 -34.23
N TRP A 295 -0.02 -9.24 -33.67
CA TRP A 295 0.27 -9.18 -32.25
C TRP A 295 1.09 -7.93 -31.99
N TYR A 296 0.78 -7.21 -30.91
CA TYR A 296 1.52 -6.03 -30.51
C TYR A 296 1.86 -6.12 -29.03
N THR A 297 2.96 -5.47 -28.65
CA THR A 297 3.44 -5.42 -27.27
C THR A 297 3.41 -4.02 -26.68
N GLU A 298 3.29 -3.00 -27.54
CA GLU A 298 3.22 -1.60 -27.13
C GLU A 298 2.36 -0.79 -28.11
N MET A 299 1.58 0.14 -27.57
CA MET A 299 0.70 1.05 -28.29
C MET A 299 0.88 2.44 -27.68
N VAL A 300 1.18 3.44 -28.50
CA VAL A 300 1.40 4.83 -28.06
C VAL A 300 0.63 5.79 -28.96
N MET A 301 0.23 6.96 -28.43
CA MET A 301 -0.43 7.96 -29.26
C MET A 301 0.52 8.43 -30.35
N LYS A 302 0.00 8.65 -31.56
CA LYS A 302 0.81 9.07 -32.71
C LYS A 302 1.61 10.34 -32.38
N GLY A 303 2.92 10.24 -32.49
CA GLY A 303 3.87 11.33 -32.20
C GLY A 303 4.45 11.32 -30.77
N GLU A 304 4.02 10.41 -29.90
CA GLU A 304 4.67 10.16 -28.61
C GLU A 304 5.87 9.21 -28.75
N GLU A 305 6.80 9.27 -27.79
CA GLU A 305 7.89 8.30 -27.72
C GLU A 305 7.39 6.97 -27.12
N VAL A 306 7.92 5.86 -27.64
CA VAL A 306 7.77 4.55 -27.00
C VAL A 306 8.35 4.58 -25.58
N VAL A 307 7.58 4.05 -24.63
CA VAL A 307 7.92 3.99 -23.21
C VAL A 307 9.04 2.97 -23.01
N PHE A 308 8.98 1.84 -23.73
CA PHE A 308 9.95 0.75 -23.59
C PHE A 308 10.90 0.70 -24.80
N LYS A 309 12.02 1.43 -24.70
CA LYS A 309 13.10 1.36 -25.70
C LYS A 309 13.76 -0.02 -25.63
N ARG A 310 13.46 -0.89 -26.60
CA ARG A 310 14.07 -2.20 -26.80
C ARG A 310 14.75 -2.27 -28.16
N ASP A 311 15.85 -3.00 -28.25
CA ASP A 311 16.61 -3.17 -29.49
C ASP A 311 15.85 -3.96 -30.57
N ASP A 312 14.85 -4.75 -30.17
CA ASP A 312 14.03 -5.61 -31.04
C ASP A 312 12.62 -5.04 -31.31
N LEU A 313 12.39 -3.76 -31.03
CA LEU A 313 11.08 -3.14 -31.22
C LEU A 313 10.82 -2.86 -32.71
N GLU A 314 9.81 -3.52 -33.27
CA GLU A 314 9.38 -3.40 -34.65
C GLU A 314 8.08 -2.60 -34.75
N TYR A 315 8.06 -1.61 -35.66
CA TYR A 315 6.85 -0.85 -35.94
C TYR A 315 5.87 -1.64 -36.82
N LEU A 316 4.64 -1.81 -36.35
CA LEU A 316 3.59 -2.59 -37.02
C LEU A 316 2.69 -1.73 -37.90
N GLY A 317 2.51 -0.46 -37.54
CA GLY A 317 1.67 0.50 -38.27
C GLY A 317 0.94 1.49 -37.37
N CYS A 318 0.28 2.46 -38.01
CA CYS A 318 -0.56 3.48 -37.40
C CYS A 318 -2.00 3.24 -37.81
N ILE A 319 -2.93 3.26 -36.85
CA ILE A 319 -4.37 3.21 -37.11
C ILE A 319 -5.13 3.87 -35.94
N THR A 320 -6.33 4.33 -36.22
CA THR A 320 -7.24 4.87 -35.21
C THR A 320 -7.70 3.79 -34.24
N PHE A 321 -7.75 4.07 -32.94
CA PHE A 321 -8.10 3.06 -31.92
C PHE A 321 -9.43 2.34 -32.20
N GLY A 322 -10.46 3.09 -32.61
CA GLY A 322 -11.76 2.52 -32.96
C GLY A 322 -11.74 1.59 -34.17
N GLU A 323 -10.80 1.79 -35.11
CA GLU A 323 -10.64 0.95 -36.30
C GLU A 323 -9.71 -0.25 -36.06
N ALA A 324 -8.85 -0.16 -35.05
CA ALA A 324 -7.83 -1.17 -34.75
C ALA A 324 -8.41 -2.52 -34.29
N ASP A 325 -9.68 -2.61 -33.89
CA ASP A 325 -10.34 -3.85 -33.40
C ASP A 325 -9.42 -4.64 -32.44
N VAL A 326 -9.01 -3.99 -31.34
CA VAL A 326 -8.07 -4.54 -30.36
C VAL A 326 -8.72 -5.66 -29.55
N LYS A 327 -8.04 -6.80 -29.39
CA LYS A 327 -8.52 -7.96 -28.63
C LYS A 327 -7.41 -8.58 -27.79
N ASN A 328 -7.77 -9.12 -26.63
CA ASN A 328 -6.89 -10.00 -25.86
C ASN A 328 -7.31 -11.45 -26.10
N GLU A 329 -6.43 -12.23 -26.74
CA GLU A 329 -6.71 -13.61 -27.10
C GLU A 329 -5.81 -14.55 -26.29
N GLN A 330 -6.38 -15.62 -25.73
CA GLN A 330 -5.59 -16.69 -25.12
C GLN A 330 -5.03 -17.60 -26.22
N ILE A 331 -3.71 -17.77 -26.25
CA ILE A 331 -3.04 -18.59 -27.26
C ILE A 331 -2.29 -19.76 -26.63
N THR A 332 -2.18 -20.86 -27.37
CA THR A 332 -1.41 -22.01 -26.89
C THR A 332 0.09 -21.76 -27.03
N ARG A 333 0.90 -22.51 -26.27
CA ARG A 333 2.36 -22.51 -26.43
C ARG A 333 2.77 -22.85 -27.87
N LYS A 334 2.00 -23.68 -28.56
CA LYS A 334 2.25 -24.05 -29.96
C LYS A 334 2.09 -22.84 -30.88
N ASP A 335 1.03 -22.05 -30.71
CA ASP A 335 0.75 -20.87 -31.53
C ASP A 335 1.83 -19.80 -31.34
N MET A 336 2.24 -19.57 -30.09
CA MET A 336 3.37 -18.70 -29.75
C MET A 336 4.66 -19.14 -30.44
N LEU A 337 5.02 -20.43 -30.32
CA LEU A 337 6.24 -20.94 -30.94
C LEU A 337 6.19 -20.87 -32.48
N MET A 338 5.02 -21.14 -33.08
CA MET A 338 4.83 -20.99 -34.52
C MET A 338 5.01 -19.56 -34.99
N HIS A 339 4.53 -18.58 -34.22
CA HIS A 339 4.70 -17.17 -34.55
C HIS A 339 6.17 -16.73 -34.45
N LEU A 340 6.86 -17.12 -33.37
CA LEU A 340 8.24 -16.68 -33.12
C LEU A 340 9.28 -17.37 -34.02
N PHE A 341 9.03 -18.62 -34.40
CA PHE A 341 10.06 -19.45 -35.05
C PHE A 341 9.60 -20.10 -36.37
N GLY A 342 8.34 -19.92 -36.78
CA GLY A 342 7.76 -20.55 -37.97
C GLY A 342 7.52 -22.07 -37.81
N GLU A 343 7.06 -22.71 -38.90
CA GLU A 343 6.97 -24.17 -38.95
C GLU A 343 8.38 -24.79 -38.95
N ARG A 344 8.68 -25.62 -37.96
CA ARG A 344 9.91 -26.42 -37.98
C ARG A 344 9.74 -27.56 -38.98
N PRO A 345 10.69 -27.79 -39.90
CA PRO A 345 10.61 -28.92 -40.82
C PRO A 345 10.57 -30.24 -40.03
N HIS A 346 9.65 -31.13 -40.41
CA HIS A 346 9.59 -32.48 -39.87
C HIS A 346 10.93 -33.18 -40.06
N VAL A 347 11.63 -33.46 -38.98
CA VAL A 347 12.78 -34.37 -39.00
C VAL A 347 12.21 -35.78 -38.98
N GLU A 348 12.13 -36.43 -40.14
CA GLU A 348 11.94 -37.88 -40.19
C GLU A 348 13.13 -38.54 -39.49
N VAL A 349 12.88 -39.13 -38.33
CA VAL A 349 13.86 -39.96 -37.63
C VAL A 349 13.97 -41.26 -38.43
N LYS A 350 15.11 -41.45 -39.10
CA LYS A 350 15.53 -42.75 -39.66
C LYS A 350 16.38 -43.52 -38.68
#